data_AF-A0A3D5NK69-F1
#
_entry.id   AF-A0A3D5NK69-F1
#
_cell.length_a   1.000
_cell.length_b   1.000
_cell.length_c   1.000
_cell.angle_alpha   90.00
_cell.angle_beta   90.00
_cell.angle_gamma   90.00
#
_symmetry.space_group_name_H-M   'P 1'
#
loop_
_entity.id
_entity.type
_entity.pdbx_description
1 polymer ?
#
loop_
_entity_poly.entity_id
_entity_poly.type
_entity_poly.pdbx_seq_one_letter_code
_entity_poly.pdbx_strand_id
1 'polypeptide(L)'
;EKNAITNADFYKADLFKEVEGTEWFRGKTYNKALIDPARSGAIEIVELLPKLGVERLVYVSCNPATLARDTAKLIELGYKLDTAGVMDMFPQTAHVESIALFTK
;
A
#
# COMPACT_ATOMS: atom_id res chain seq x y z
N GLU A 1 -23.56 -3.46 9.16
CA GLU A 1 -23.13 -2.87 10.45
C GLU A 1 -23.00 -3.92 11.56
N LYS A 2 -22.07 -4.90 11.45
CA LYS A 2 -21.91 -5.91 12.53
C LYS A 2 -21.04 -5.45 13.70
N ASN A 3 -20.21 -4.43 13.50
CA ASN A 3 -19.18 -4.00 14.46
C ASN A 3 -19.37 -2.57 14.99
N ALA A 4 -20.50 -1.91 14.69
CA ALA A 4 -20.77 -0.51 15.08
C ALA A 4 -19.66 0.51 14.71
N ILE A 5 -18.92 0.26 13.63
CA ILE A 5 -17.90 1.18 13.10
C ILE A 5 -18.62 2.22 12.23
N THR A 6 -18.50 3.49 12.62
CA THR A 6 -19.18 4.63 11.96
C THR A 6 -18.20 5.57 11.23
N ASN A 7 -16.90 5.30 11.28
CA ASN A 7 -15.83 6.13 10.75
C ASN A 7 -15.04 5.45 9.62
N ALA A 8 -15.70 4.57 8.87
CA ALA A 8 -15.10 3.86 7.75
C ALA A 8 -16.00 3.98 6.51
N ASP A 9 -15.44 4.54 5.45
CA ASP A 9 -16.08 4.64 4.14
C ASP A 9 -15.49 3.59 3.19
N PHE A 10 -16.33 3.03 2.32
CA PHE A 10 -15.93 1.98 1.37
C PHE A 10 -16.25 2.41 -0.06
N TYR A 11 -15.25 2.27 -0.94
CA TYR A 11 -15.36 2.67 -2.33
C TYR A 11 -15.03 1.51 -3.24
N LYS A 12 -15.78 1.37 -4.34
CA LYS A 12 -15.47 0.43 -5.42
C LYS A 12 -14.67 1.17 -6.49
N ALA A 13 -13.43 0.76 -6.71
CA ALA A 13 -12.56 1.33 -7.73
C ALA A 13 -11.72 0.25 -8.41
N ASP A 14 -11.33 0.52 -9.66
CA ASP A 14 -10.31 -0.23 -10.39
C ASP A 14 -8.99 0.51 -10.22
N LEU A 15 -8.10 -0.04 -9.40
CA LEU A 15 -6.83 0.59 -9.03
C LEU A 15 -5.79 0.60 -10.17
N PHE A 16 -6.08 -0.05 -11.30
CA PHE A 16 -5.24 -0.05 -12.50
C PHE A 16 -5.65 1.01 -13.54
N LYS A 17 -6.71 1.78 -13.25
CA LYS A 17 -7.20 2.88 -14.11
C LYS A 17 -6.89 4.22 -13.47
N GLU A 18 -7.22 5.29 -14.19
CA GLU A 18 -7.14 6.64 -13.65
C GLU A 18 -8.07 6.80 -12.44
N VAL A 19 -7.50 7.18 -11.30
CA VAL A 19 -8.24 7.31 -10.03
C VAL A 19 -8.44 8.76 -9.59
N GLU A 20 -7.82 9.74 -10.25
CA GLU A 20 -7.80 11.13 -9.77
C GLU A 20 -9.20 11.78 -9.68
N GLY A 21 -10.11 11.38 -10.57
CA GLY A 21 -11.50 11.84 -10.57
C GLY A 21 -12.41 11.11 -9.58
N THR A 22 -11.94 10.05 -8.92
CA THR A 22 -12.77 9.24 -8.02
C THR A 22 -13.01 9.92 -6.68
N GLU A 23 -14.14 9.61 -6.04
CA GLU A 23 -14.55 10.24 -4.78
C GLU A 23 -13.56 10.04 -3.63
N TRP A 24 -12.89 8.89 -3.60
CA TRP A 24 -11.90 8.57 -2.56
C TRP A 24 -10.56 9.28 -2.77
N PHE A 25 -10.30 9.84 -3.96
CA PHE A 25 -9.05 10.50 -4.31
C PHE A 25 -9.21 12.02 -4.42
N ARG A 26 -10.24 12.47 -5.15
CA ARG A 26 -10.40 13.87 -5.55
C ARG A 26 -10.55 14.80 -4.36
N GLY A 27 -9.57 15.68 -4.15
CA GLY A 27 -9.58 16.66 -3.06
C GLY A 27 -9.45 16.02 -1.67
N LYS A 28 -9.00 14.76 -1.60
CA LYS A 28 -8.76 14.05 -0.34
C LYS A 28 -7.28 14.07 0.01
N THR A 29 -7.00 13.95 1.31
CA THR A 29 -5.65 13.83 1.85
C THR A 29 -5.67 12.77 2.95
N TYR A 30 -4.71 11.87 2.91
CA TYR A 30 -4.53 10.80 3.88
C TYR A 30 -3.09 10.85 4.36
N ASN A 31 -2.87 11.09 5.66
CA ASN A 31 -1.52 11.09 6.23
C ASN A 31 -0.93 9.67 6.36
N LYS A 32 -1.74 8.61 6.26
CA LYS A 32 -1.32 7.21 6.36
C LYS A 32 -2.01 6.35 5.31
N ALA A 33 -1.29 5.34 4.83
CA ALA A 33 -1.82 4.32 3.94
C ALA A 33 -1.40 2.92 4.40
N LEU A 34 -2.29 1.96 4.18
CA LEU A 34 -2.02 0.53 4.25
C LEU A 34 -2.38 -0.06 2.90
N ILE A 35 -1.45 -0.77 2.27
CA ILE A 35 -1.69 -1.47 1.01
C ILE A 35 -1.28 -2.94 1.13
N ASP A 36 -2.13 -3.81 0.59
CA ASP A 36 -1.94 -5.26 0.53
C ASP A 36 -2.34 -5.74 -0.88
N PRO A 37 -1.50 -5.51 -1.90
CA PRO A 37 -1.83 -5.84 -3.27
C PRO A 37 -1.65 -7.32 -3.58
N ALA A 38 -2.21 -7.73 -4.72
CA ALA A 38 -1.92 -9.03 -5.32
C ALA A 38 -0.42 -9.17 -5.69
N ARG A 39 -0.03 -10.37 -6.15
CA ARG A 39 1.37 -10.72 -6.49
C ARG A 39 2.05 -9.81 -7.52
N SER A 40 1.30 -8.99 -8.26
CA SER A 40 1.82 -8.00 -9.21
C SER A 40 2.44 -6.76 -8.55
N GLY A 41 2.21 -6.56 -7.24
CA GLY A 41 2.53 -5.32 -6.54
C GLY A 41 1.51 -4.21 -6.84
N ALA A 42 1.89 -2.98 -6.51
CA ALA A 42 1.03 -1.79 -6.54
C ALA A 42 1.77 -0.57 -7.09
N ILE A 43 2.60 -0.75 -8.12
CA ILE A 43 3.47 0.31 -8.63
C ILE A 43 2.68 1.56 -9.04
N GLU A 44 1.52 1.37 -9.67
CA GLU A 44 0.62 2.44 -10.11
C GLU A 44 0.07 3.24 -8.92
N ILE A 45 -0.19 2.58 -7.78
CA ILE A 45 -0.71 3.24 -6.57
C ILE A 45 0.41 3.92 -5.79
N VAL A 46 1.60 3.32 -5.74
CA VAL A 46 2.79 3.88 -5.09
C VAL A 46 3.11 5.27 -5.63
N GLU A 47 3.01 5.47 -6.94
CA GLU A 47 3.25 6.77 -7.60
C GLU A 47 2.25 7.86 -7.20
N LEU A 48 1.07 7.47 -6.72
CA LEU A 48 0.00 8.38 -6.34
C LEU A 48 0.02 8.77 -4.85
N LEU A 49 0.74 8.03 -4.01
CA LEU A 49 0.81 8.28 -2.57
C LEU A 49 1.22 9.72 -2.20
N PRO A 50 2.21 10.36 -2.88
CA PRO A 50 2.55 11.75 -2.59
C PRO A 50 1.40 12.73 -2.88
N LYS A 51 0.60 12.47 -3.93
CA LYS A 51 -0.55 13.32 -4.28
C LYS A 51 -1.66 13.26 -3.22
N LEU A 52 -1.76 12.12 -2.52
CA LEU A 52 -2.66 11.92 -1.40
C LEU A 52 -2.11 12.46 -0.07
N GLY A 53 -0.87 12.97 -0.03
CA GLY A 53 -0.25 13.47 1.20
C GLY A 53 0.12 12.38 2.21
N VAL A 54 0.38 11.16 1.73
CA VAL A 54 0.73 10.02 2.61
C VAL A 54 2.14 10.22 3.16
N GLU A 55 2.27 10.29 4.48
CA GLU A 55 3.56 10.44 5.17
C GLU A 55 4.05 9.10 5.75
N ARG A 56 3.12 8.17 6.01
CA ARG A 56 3.42 6.84 6.53
C ARG A 56 2.70 5.75 5.75
N LEU A 57 3.45 4.83 5.17
CA LEU A 57 2.93 3.70 4.41
C LEU A 57 3.30 2.38 5.08
N VAL A 58 2.31 1.52 5.28
CA VAL A 58 2.52 0.10 5.56
C VAL A 58 2.21 -0.69 4.29
N TYR A 59 3.19 -1.42 3.78
CA TYR A 59 3.07 -2.26 2.60
C TYR A 59 3.14 -3.73 3.04
N VAL A 60 2.07 -4.49 2.81
CA VAL A 60 2.02 -5.95 2.97
C VAL A 60 2.21 -6.61 1.60
N SER A 61 3.01 -7.65 1.49
CA SER A 61 3.27 -8.32 0.21
C SER A 61 3.54 -9.81 0.37
N CYS A 62 2.85 -10.59 -0.45
CA CYS A 62 3.09 -12.01 -0.66
C CYS A 62 4.18 -12.32 -1.70
N ASN A 63 4.80 -11.29 -2.30
CA ASN A 63 5.81 -11.43 -3.33
C ASN A 63 6.99 -10.45 -3.08
N PRO A 64 8.11 -10.94 -2.52
CA PRO A 64 9.24 -10.09 -2.17
C PRO A 64 9.89 -9.40 -3.37
N ALA A 65 9.80 -9.97 -4.57
CA ALA A 65 10.37 -9.38 -5.78
C ALA A 65 9.63 -8.09 -6.18
N THR A 66 8.30 -8.10 -6.15
CA THR A 66 7.50 -6.90 -6.46
C THR A 66 7.55 -5.88 -5.33
N LEU A 67 7.65 -6.32 -4.07
CA LEU A 67 7.91 -5.42 -2.95
C LEU A 67 9.22 -4.66 -3.13
N ALA A 68 10.29 -5.35 -3.55
CA ALA A 68 11.60 -4.72 -3.80
C ALA A 68 11.54 -3.70 -4.95
N ARG A 69 10.86 -4.03 -6.06
CA ARG A 69 10.62 -3.08 -7.16
C ARG A 69 9.89 -1.83 -6.69
N ASP A 70 8.79 -2.01 -5.97
CA ASP A 70 7.96 -0.88 -5.51
C ASP A 70 8.69 -0.06 -4.43
N THR A 71 9.52 -0.70 -3.62
CA THR A 71 10.42 -0.04 -2.65
C THR A 71 11.39 0.91 -3.34
N ALA A 72 12.01 0.49 -4.46
CA ALA A 72 12.88 1.37 -5.22
C ALA A 72 12.14 2.63 -5.67
N LYS A 73 10.88 2.47 -6.13
CA LYS A 73 10.05 3.61 -6.52
C LYS A 73 9.68 4.51 -5.35
N LEU A 74 9.33 3.93 -4.19
CA LEU A 74 9.04 4.69 -2.97
C LEU A 74 10.25 5.55 -2.55
N ILE A 75 11.46 5.02 -2.67
CA ILE A 75 12.69 5.76 -2.38
C ILE A 75 12.87 6.93 -3.34
N GLU A 76 12.63 6.75 -4.65
CA GLU A 76 12.66 7.86 -5.62
C GLU A 76 11.64 8.96 -5.27
N LEU A 77 10.49 8.60 -4.70
CA LEU A 77 9.43 9.52 -4.28
C LEU A 77 9.70 10.18 -2.91
N GLY A 78 10.87 9.92 -2.31
CA GLY A 78 11.35 10.50 -1.06
C GLY A 78 10.92 9.77 0.20
N TYR A 79 10.38 8.55 0.09
CA TYR A 79 10.14 7.71 1.27
C TYR A 79 11.41 6.98 1.69
N LYS A 80 11.53 6.75 2.99
CA LYS A 80 12.56 5.92 3.60
C LYS A 80 11.93 4.60 4.08
N LEU A 81 12.59 3.48 3.79
CA LEU A 81 12.27 2.21 4.42
C LEU A 81 12.77 2.24 5.86
N ASP A 82 11.84 2.21 6.81
CA ASP A 82 12.15 2.31 8.24
C ASP A 82 12.33 0.95 8.90
N THR A 83 11.45 0.00 8.61
CA THR A 83 11.55 -1.38 9.09
C THR A 83 10.85 -2.33 8.12
N ALA A 84 11.31 -3.58 8.10
CA ALA A 84 10.67 -4.66 7.36
C ALA A 84 10.71 -5.95 8.18
N GLY A 85 9.70 -6.79 7.99
CA GLY A 85 9.58 -8.09 8.62
C GLY A 85 9.02 -9.12 7.66
N VAL A 86 9.27 -10.38 7.97
CA VAL A 86 8.75 -11.53 7.24
C VAL A 86 7.83 -12.32 8.17
N MET A 87 6.74 -12.84 7.63
CA MET A 87 5.74 -13.61 8.34
C MET A 87 5.56 -14.96 7.64
N ASP A 88 5.76 -16.04 8.40
CA ASP A 88 5.44 -17.39 7.92
C ASP A 88 3.94 -17.65 8.11
N MET A 89 3.13 -17.14 7.18
CA MET A 89 1.69 -17.39 7.17
C MET A 89 1.33 -18.77 6.59
N PHE A 90 2.26 -19.40 5.84
CA PHE A 90 2.05 -20.67 5.17
C PHE A 90 3.25 -21.61 5.40
N PRO A 91 3.38 -22.16 6.62
CA PRO A 91 4.49 -23.04 6.95
C PRO A 91 4.58 -24.21 5.99
N GLN A 92 5.83 -24.64 5.70
CA GLN A 92 6.12 -25.74 4.77
C GLN A 92 5.75 -25.45 3.31
N THR A 93 5.59 -24.19 2.93
CA THR A 93 5.43 -23.77 1.54
C THR A 93 6.55 -22.81 1.12
N ALA A 94 6.66 -22.53 -0.18
CA ALA A 94 7.58 -21.50 -0.68
C ALA A 94 7.03 -20.07 -0.55
N HIS A 95 5.81 -19.89 -0.02
CA HIS A 95 5.21 -18.56 0.13
C HIS A 95 5.86 -17.81 1.29
N VAL A 96 6.10 -16.52 1.06
CA VAL A 96 6.70 -15.63 2.04
C VAL A 96 5.87 -14.37 2.07
N GLU A 97 5.22 -14.12 3.20
CA GLU A 97 4.56 -12.85 3.45
C GLU A 97 5.55 -11.88 4.08
N SER A 98 5.52 -10.63 3.62
CA SER A 98 6.43 -9.58 4.06
C SER A 98 5.64 -8.32 4.39
N ILE A 99 6.10 -7.58 5.39
CA ILE A 99 5.56 -6.27 5.75
C ILE A 99 6.69 -5.26 5.79
N ALA A 100 6.48 -4.08 5.23
CA ALA A 100 7.44 -2.98 5.22
C ALA A 100 6.77 -1.67 5.64
N LEU A 101 7.45 -0.93 6.52
CA LEU A 101 7.05 0.41 6.93
C LEU A 101 7.92 1.43 6.22
N PHE A 102 7.28 2.41 5.60
CA PHE A 102 7.92 3.56 4.99
C PHE A 102 7.44 4.85 5.64
N THR A 103 8.35 5.82 5.76
CA THR A 103 8.06 7.17 6.23
C THR A 103 8.67 8.21 5.31
N LYS A 104 8.01 9.35 5.19
CA LYS A 104 8.53 10.52 4.49
C LYS A 104 9.04 11.58 5.46
#